data_AF-A0A9D5Z9I2-F1
#
_entry.id   AF-A0A9D5Z9I2-F1
#
_cell.length_a   1.000
_cell.length_b   1.000
_cell.length_c   1.000
_cell.angle_alpha   90.00
_cell.angle_beta   90.00
_cell.angle_gamma   90.00
#
_symmetry.space_group_name_H-M   'P 1'
#
loop_
_entity.id
_entity.type
_entity.pdbx_description
1 polymer ?
#
loop_
_entity_poly.entity_id
_entity_poly.type
_entity_poly.pdbx_seq_one_letter_code
_entity_poly.pdbx_strand_id
1 'polypeptide(L)' 'MMPEMAGDDALVAIRAFEQERGVSGTDNAVVFMVSAMDADSVVETFFKGLCTDYLAKPVQKKALLDKMREYHLLP' A
#
# COMPACT_ATOMS: atom_id res chain seq x y z
N MET A 1 -1.90 12.10 -7.36
CA MET A 1 -2.51 12.49 -6.09
C MET A 1 -3.98 12.13 -6.11
N MET A 2 -4.61 12.04 -4.95
CA MET A 2 -6.06 11.85 -4.79
C MET A 2 -6.71 13.20 -4.47
N PRO A 3 -7.95 13.46 -4.95
CA PRO A 3 -8.57 14.79 -4.87
C PRO A 3 -9.11 15.17 -3.47
N GLU A 4 -9.62 14.20 -2.71
CA GLU A 4 -10.33 14.46 -1.42
C GLU A 4 -9.48 14.16 -0.19
N MET A 5 -8.71 13.08 -0.24
CA MET A 5 -7.91 12.57 0.87
C MET A 5 -6.57 12.09 0.34
N ALA A 6 -5.48 12.38 1.06
CA ALA A 6 -4.16 11.91 0.67
C ALA A 6 -4.01 10.40 0.93
N GLY A 7 -3.15 9.74 0.16
CA GLY A 7 -3.05 8.27 0.18
C GLY A 7 -2.47 7.71 1.48
N ASP A 8 -1.64 8.49 2.15
CA ASP A 8 -1.10 8.28 3.48
C ASP A 8 -2.19 8.39 4.56
N ASP A 9 -3.03 9.43 4.52
CA ASP A 9 -4.17 9.56 5.43
C ASP A 9 -5.16 8.40 5.29
N ALA A 10 -5.45 8.02 4.04
CA ALA A 10 -6.31 6.87 3.75
C ALA A 10 -5.72 5.56 4.32
N LEU A 11 -4.40 5.37 4.21
CA LEU A 11 -3.72 4.20 4.73
C LEU A 11 -3.77 4.14 6.27
N VAL A 12 -3.57 5.27 6.95
CA VAL A 12 -3.70 5.36 8.41
C VAL A 12 -5.12 4.98 8.84
N ALA A 13 -6.14 5.51 8.16
CA ALA A 13 -7.54 5.19 8.43
C ALA A 13 -7.85 3.69 8.22
N ILE A 14 -7.32 3.08 7.17
CA ILE A 14 -7.46 1.63 6.91
C ILE A 14 -6.84 0.82 8.05
N ARG A 15 -5.62 1.15 8.51
CA ARG A 15 -4.95 0.40 9.58
C ARG A 15 -5.62 0.58 10.94
N ALA A 16 -6.12 1.77 11.25
CA ALA A 16 -6.92 1.99 12.45
C ALA A 16 -8.20 1.12 12.41
N PHE A 17 -8.88 1.08 11.28
CA PHE A 17 -10.07 0.26 11.09
C PHE A 17 -9.81 -1.24 11.22
N GLU A 18 -8.69 -1.74 10.71
CA GLU A 18 -8.25 -3.12 10.89
C GLU A 18 -7.97 -3.44 12.37
N GLN A 19 -7.24 -2.56 13.06
CA GLN A 19 -6.90 -2.72 14.47
C GLN A 19 -8.15 -2.75 15.37
N GLU A 20 -9.12 -1.86 15.14
CA GLU A 20 -10.39 -1.84 15.87
C GLU A 20 -11.19 -3.14 15.73
N ARG A 21 -10.98 -3.87 14.62
CA ARG A 21 -11.62 -5.15 14.32
C ARG A 21 -10.79 -6.36 14.75
N GLY A 22 -9.62 -6.13 15.35
CA GLY A 22 -8.69 -7.19 15.72
C GLY A 22 -8.01 -7.87 14.54
N VAL A 23 -8.04 -7.26 13.35
CA VAL A 23 -7.31 -7.73 12.17
C VAL A 23 -5.83 -7.37 12.36
N SER A 24 -4.95 -8.37 12.28
CA SER A 24 -3.52 -8.18 12.48
C SER A 24 -2.68 -9.20 11.71
N GLY A 25 -1.40 -8.90 11.52
CA GLY A 25 -0.45 -9.82 10.90
C GLY A 25 -0.83 -10.15 9.46
N THR A 26 -1.01 -11.45 9.18
CA THR A 26 -1.32 -11.97 7.83
C THR A 26 -2.76 -11.70 7.39
N ASP A 27 -3.65 -11.36 8.31
CA ASP A 27 -5.06 -11.09 8.00
C ASP A 27 -5.29 -9.64 7.52
N ASN A 28 -4.25 -8.81 7.62
CA ASN A 28 -4.28 -7.44 7.14
C ASN A 28 -4.47 -7.39 5.62
N ALA A 29 -5.19 -6.37 5.14
CA ALA A 29 -5.30 -6.11 3.72
C ALA A 29 -3.93 -5.83 3.11
N VAL A 30 -3.67 -6.45 1.95
CA VAL A 30 -2.52 -6.15 1.10
C VAL A 30 -2.75 -4.81 0.43
N VAL A 31 -1.91 -3.82 0.75
CA VAL A 31 -2.03 -2.46 0.21
C VAL A 31 -0.79 -2.12 -0.63
N PHE A 32 -1.02 -1.86 -1.92
CA PHE A 32 -0.03 -1.34 -2.84
C PHE A 32 -0.21 0.18 -3.03
N MET A 33 0.74 0.98 -2.55
CA MET A 33 0.67 2.43 -2.71
C MET A 33 1.27 2.85 -4.06
N VAL A 34 0.53 3.64 -4.83
CA VAL A 34 0.99 4.09 -6.15
C VAL A 34 1.55 5.51 -6.07
N SER A 35 2.87 5.65 -6.16
CA SER A 35 3.58 6.94 -5.98
C SER A 35 4.38 7.37 -7.21
N ALA A 36 4.62 8.67 -7.33
CA ALA A 36 5.48 9.27 -8.34
C ALA A 36 6.93 9.35 -7.84
N MET A 37 7.50 8.21 -7.40
CA MET A 37 8.94 7.95 -7.22
C MET A 37 9.85 9.03 -6.60
N ASP A 38 9.35 9.99 -5.82
CA ASP A 38 10.21 10.84 -4.99
C ASP A 38 10.48 10.09 -3.69
N ALA A 39 11.68 9.49 -3.65
CA ALA A 39 12.06 8.39 -2.78
C ALA A 39 11.89 8.66 -1.28
N ASP A 40 12.05 9.90 -0.81
CA ASP A 40 12.17 10.16 0.62
C ASP A 40 10.85 10.01 1.39
N SER A 41 9.74 10.44 0.80
CA SER A 41 8.41 10.37 1.44
C SER A 41 7.81 8.96 1.37
N VAL A 42 8.04 8.25 0.26
CA VAL A 42 7.64 6.85 0.06
C VAL A 42 8.34 5.92 1.05
N VAL A 43 9.64 6.14 1.25
CA VAL A 43 10.47 5.34 2.14
C VAL A 43 10.06 5.55 3.60
N GLU A 44 9.70 6.77 4.01
CA GLU A 44 9.28 7.02 5.38
C GLU A 44 7.94 6.36 5.74
N THR A 45 6.95 6.38 4.83
CA THR A 45 5.66 5.69 5.03
C THR A 45 5.82 4.17 4.99
N PHE A 46 6.75 3.65 4.18
CA PHE A 46 7.13 2.23 4.18
C PHE A 46 7.76 1.84 5.51
N PHE A 47 8.72 2.64 6.00
CA PHE A 47 9.43 2.38 7.25
C PHE A 47 8.54 2.52 8.48
N LYS A 48 7.47 3.30 8.42
CA LYS A 48 6.40 3.31 9.43
C LYS A 48 5.57 2.00 9.43
N GLY A 49 5.81 1.09 8.48
CA GLY A 49 5.24 -0.27 8.45
C GLY A 49 3.76 -0.31 8.07
N LEU A 50 3.24 0.77 7.49
CA LEU A 50 1.80 0.91 7.28
C LEU A 50 1.32 0.28 5.97
N CYS A 51 2.11 0.27 4.90
CA CYS A 51 1.73 -0.34 3.61
C CYS A 51 2.50 -1.64 3.34
N THR A 52 1.96 -2.46 2.45
CA THR A 52 2.56 -3.74 2.09
C THR A 52 3.66 -3.57 1.04
N ASP A 53 3.41 -2.76 0.01
CA ASP A 53 4.40 -2.48 -1.05
C ASP A 53 4.05 -1.20 -1.83
N TYR A 54 4.91 -0.83 -2.79
CA TYR A 54 4.76 0.32 -3.67
C TYR A 54 4.77 -0.03 -5.16
N LEU A 55 4.09 0.80 -5.93
CA LEU A 55 4.14 0.81 -7.39
C LEU A 55 4.47 2.22 -7.87
N ALA A 56 5.47 2.33 -8.75
CA ALA A 56 5.80 3.60 -9.38
C ALA A 56 4.78 3.98 -10.46
N LYS A 57 4.49 5.28 -10.60
CA LYS A 57 3.74 5.83 -11.72
C LYS A 57 4.65 6.04 -12.94
N PRO A 58 4.17 5.78 -14.17
CA PRO A 58 2.90 5.14 -14.50
C PRO A 58 2.91 3.65 -14.15
N VAL A 59 1.77 3.13 -13.65
CA VAL A 59 1.68 1.72 -13.26
C VAL A 59 1.83 0.82 -14.47
N GLN A 60 2.90 0.03 -14.49
CA GLN A 60 3.11 -0.96 -15.52
C GLN A 60 2.31 -2.22 -15.21
N LYS A 61 1.52 -2.71 -16.18
CA LYS A 61 0.71 -3.92 -16.03
C LYS A 61 1.53 -5.11 -15.54
N LYS A 62 2.74 -5.29 -16.09
CA LYS A 62 3.65 -6.37 -15.68
C LYS A 62 4.03 -6.24 -14.20
N ALA A 63 4.48 -5.07 -13.76
CA ALA A 63 4.86 -4.82 -12.37
C ALA A 63 3.69 -5.07 -11.40
N LEU A 64 2.49 -4.62 -11.73
CA LEU A 64 1.29 -4.89 -10.94
C LEU A 64 0.99 -6.39 -10.84
N LEU A 65 0.97 -7.11 -11.96
CA LEU A 65 0.68 -8.54 -11.97
C LEU A 65 1.74 -9.35 -11.23
N ASP A 66 3.02 -9.00 -11.37
CA ASP A 66 4.11 -9.67 -10.69
C ASP A 66 3.98 -9.48 -9.17
N LYS A 67 3.65 -8.27 -8.70
CA LYS A 67 3.34 -8.00 -7.28
C LYS A 67 2.11 -8.77 -6.78
N MET A 68 1.03 -8.80 -7.56
CA MET A 68 -0.16 -9.57 -7.15
C MET A 68 0.14 -11.06 -7.00
N ARG A 69 1.01 -11.65 -7.83
CA ARG A 69 1.46 -13.04 -7.66
C ARG A 69 2.41 -13.21 -6.47
N GLU A 70 3.32 -12.27 -6.26
CA GLU A 70 4.25 -12.25 -5.12
C GLU A 70 3.51 -12.31 -3.78
N TYR A 71 2.39 -11.60 -3.67
CA TYR A 71 1.53 -11.58 -2.49
C TYR A 71 0.36 -12.57 -2.55
N HIS A 72 0.41 -13.57 -3.44
CA HIS A 72 -0.59 -14.64 -3.56
C HIS A 72 -2.05 -14.16 -3.79
N LEU A 73 -2.22 -12.97 -4.38
CA LEU A 73 -3.53 -12.43 -4.77
C LEU A 73 -3.98 -12.93 -6.16
N LEU A 74 -3.04 -13.46 -6.95
CA LEU A 74 -3.31 -14.12 -8.21
C LEU A 74 -2.57 -15.48 -8.27
N PRO A 75 -3.15 -16.47 -8.95
CA PRO A 75 -2.50 -17.75 -9.22
C PRO A 75 -1.28 -17.60 -10.15
#